data_AF-A0A6C0FE72-F1
#
_entry.id   AF-A0A6C0FE72-F1
#
_cell.length_a   1.000
_cell.length_b   1.000
_cell.length_c   1.000
_cell.angle_alpha   90.00
_cell.angle_beta   90.00
_cell.angle_gamma   90.00
#
_symmetry.space_group_name_H-M   'P 1'
#
loop_
_entity.id
_entity.type
_entity.pdbx_description
1 polymer ?
#
loop_
_entity_poly.entity_id
_entity_poly.type
_entity_poly.pdbx_seq_one_letter_code
_entity_poly.pdbx_strand_id
1 'polypeptide(L)' 'MDEAALPERLTLDQAFRAAYFMVDQYVALEKNPDDGLVLLWAYMKTDPARWDDWIDSVRRALSDEDADQAWLHD' A
#
# COMPACT_ATOMS: atom_id res chain seq x y z
N MET A 1 -0.37 17.80 -9.94
CA MET A 1 -0.94 16.69 -10.74
C MET A 1 -2.33 16.49 -10.19
N ASP A 2 -3.36 16.53 -11.03
CA ASP A 2 -4.72 16.20 -10.58
C ASP A 2 -4.69 14.81 -9.96
N GLU A 3 -5.12 14.73 -8.72
CA GLU A 3 -5.40 13.49 -8.01
C GLU A 3 -6.61 12.86 -8.72
N ALA A 4 -6.33 12.18 -9.83
CA ALA A 4 -7.34 11.54 -10.65
C ALA A 4 -8.02 10.48 -9.79
N ALA A 5 -9.23 10.80 -9.32
CA ALA A 5 -10.05 9.93 -8.48
C ALA A 5 -9.97 8.49 -8.98
N LEU A 6 -9.42 7.61 -8.14
CA LEU A 6 -9.28 6.19 -8.47
C LEU A 6 -10.67 5.64 -8.82
N PRO A 7 -10.83 4.96 -9.97
CA PRO A 7 -12.13 4.50 -10.40
C PRO A 7 -12.69 3.44 -9.45
N GLU A 8 -13.93 3.64 -8.96
CA GLU A 8 -14.62 2.68 -8.06
C GLU A 8 -14.81 1.29 -8.70
N ARG A 9 -14.80 1.21 -10.04
CA ARG A 9 -14.92 -0.04 -10.80
C ARG A 9 -13.98 -0.03 -12.00
N LEU A 10 -13.23 -1.09 -12.16
CA LEU A 10 -12.37 -1.31 -13.32
C LEU A 10 -13.13 -2.08 -14.41
N THR A 11 -12.90 -1.71 -15.67
CA THR A 11 -13.21 -2.61 -16.78
C THR A 11 -12.28 -3.83 -16.73
N LEU A 12 -12.66 -4.91 -17.41
CA LEU A 12 -11.86 -6.14 -17.46
C LEU A 12 -10.43 -5.90 -17.98
N ASP A 13 -10.26 -5.04 -19.00
CA ASP A 13 -8.94 -4.70 -19.54
C ASP A 13 -8.08 -3.92 -18.52
N GLN A 14 -8.69 -2.97 -17.81
CA GLN A 14 -7.98 -2.21 -16.76
C GLN A 14 -7.60 -3.10 -15.58
N ALA A 15 -8.50 -4.00 -15.16
CA ALA A 15 -8.22 -4.97 -14.11
C ALA A 15 -7.07 -5.92 -14.51
N PHE A 16 -7.06 -6.38 -15.77
CA PHE A 16 -5.99 -7.23 -16.28
C PHE A 16 -4.64 -6.51 -16.31
N ARG A 17 -4.59 -5.26 -16.78
CA ARG A 17 -3.37 -4.45 -16.76
C ARG A 17 -2.87 -4.19 -15.34
N ALA A 18 -3.76 -3.82 -14.42
CA ALA A 18 -3.42 -3.61 -13.03
C ALA A 18 -2.85 -4.89 -12.41
N ALA A 19 -3.48 -6.05 -12.66
CA ALA A 19 -2.97 -7.35 -12.21
C ALA A 19 -1.60 -7.66 -12.81
N TYR A 20 -1.37 -7.41 -14.10
CA TYR A 20 -0.07 -7.61 -14.74
C TYR A 20 1.04 -6.79 -14.10
N PHE A 21 0.81 -5.49 -13.87
CA PHE A 21 1.77 -4.63 -13.19
C PHE A 21 2.03 -5.08 -11.75
N MET A 22 1.00 -5.50 -11.02
CA MET A 22 1.16 -6.03 -9.67
C MET A 22 2.00 -7.31 -9.66
N VAL A 23 1.78 -8.23 -10.61
CA VAL A 23 2.59 -9.46 -10.73
C VAL A 23 4.06 -9.12 -11.01
N ASP A 24 4.34 -8.16 -11.88
CA ASP A 24 5.72 -7.74 -12.17
C ASP A 24 6.43 -7.18 -10.92
N GLN A 25 5.73 -6.36 -10.13
CA GLN A 25 6.24 -5.88 -8.84
C GLN A 25 6.48 -7.03 -7.85
N TYR A 26 5.55 -8.00 -7.77
CA TYR A 26 5.72 -9.18 -6.93
C TYR A 26 6.93 -10.03 -7.35
N VAL A 27 7.12 -10.27 -8.65
CA VAL A 27 8.27 -11.03 -9.16
C VAL A 27 9.58 -10.29 -8.88
N ALA A 28 9.61 -8.97 -9.00
CA ALA A 28 10.77 -8.16 -8.65
C ALA A 28 11.11 -8.26 -7.15
N LEU A 29 10.09 -8.21 -6.28
CA LEU A 29 10.22 -8.41 -4.84
C LEU A 29 10.71 -9.81 -4.48
N GLU A 30 10.22 -10.86 -5.13
CA GLU A 30 10.71 -12.23 -4.88
C GLU A 30 12.16 -12.42 -5.35
N LYS A 31 12.53 -11.81 -6.48
CA LYS A 31 13.87 -11.94 -7.06
C LYS A 31 14.92 -11.20 -6.24
N ASN A 32 14.56 -10.06 -5.66
CA ASN A 32 15.43 -9.30 -4.77
C ASN A 32 14.61 -8.82 -3.56
N PRO A 33 14.45 -9.68 -2.54
CA PRO A 33 13.64 -9.34 -1.38
C PRO A 33 14.24 -8.15 -0.66
N ASP A 34 13.39 -7.16 -0.38
CA ASP A 34 13.76 -6.05 0.48
C ASP A 34 13.86 -6.54 1.93
N ASP A 35 15.05 -6.43 2.52
CA ASP A 35 15.33 -6.88 3.88
C ASP A 35 14.38 -6.24 4.91
N GLY A 36 13.98 -4.97 4.68
CA GLY A 36 13.02 -4.26 5.51
C GLY A 36 11.63 -4.88 5.45
N LEU A 37 11.15 -5.26 4.26
CA LEU A 37 9.87 -5.96 4.11
C LEU A 37 9.89 -7.37 4.72
N VAL A 38 11.00 -8.09 4.59
CA VAL A 38 11.18 -9.41 5.22
C VAL A 38 11.14 -9.30 6.75
N LEU A 39 11.85 -8.32 7.31
CA LEU A 39 11.88 -8.07 8.75
C LEU A 39 10.53 -7.56 9.28
N LEU A 40 9.86 -6.69 8.53
CA LEU A 40 8.49 -6.26 8.85
C LEU A 40 7.54 -7.46 8.86
N TRP A 41 7.58 -8.30 7.83
CA TRP A 41 6.75 -9.51 7.80
C TRP A 41 7.03 -10.46 8.97
N ALA A 42 8.30 -10.69 9.30
CA ALA A 42 8.69 -11.49 10.45
C ALA A 42 8.18 -10.88 11.77
N TYR A 43 8.27 -9.56 11.94
CA TYR A 43 7.70 -8.82 13.06
C TYR A 43 6.18 -8.99 13.14
N MET A 44 5.45 -8.85 12.04
CA MET A 44 3.99 -9.01 12.01
C MET A 44 3.55 -10.42 12.43
N LYS A 45 4.35 -11.45 12.12
CA LYS A 45 4.03 -12.84 12.49
C LYS A 45 4.21 -13.18 13.96
N THR A 46 4.89 -12.35 14.77
CA THR A 46 5.13 -12.72 16.18
C THR A 46 3.91 -12.49 17.07
N ASP A 47 2.92 -11.71 16.61
CA ASP A 47 1.69 -11.42 17.34
C ASP A 47 0.55 -11.14 16.35
N PRO A 48 -0.51 -11.96 16.34
CA PRO A 48 -1.67 -11.75 15.47
C PRO A 48 -2.33 -10.36 15.60
N ALA A 49 -2.26 -9.72 16.78
CA ALA A 49 -2.86 -8.41 17.00
C ALA A 49 -2.16 -7.29 16.21
N ARG A 50 -0.91 -7.48 15.80
CA ARG A 50 -0.14 -6.47 15.05
C ARG A 50 -0.74 -6.17 13.70
N TRP A 51 -1.42 -7.13 13.08
CA TRP A 51 -2.10 -6.91 11.82
C TRP A 51 -3.24 -5.90 11.95
N ASP A 52 -4.01 -6.01 13.03
CA ASP A 52 -5.10 -5.08 13.33
C ASP A 52 -4.55 -3.68 13.64
N ASP A 53 -3.49 -3.59 14.45
CA ASP A 53 -2.80 -2.31 14.76
C ASP A 53 -2.25 -1.62 13.49
N TRP A 54 -1.71 -2.41 12.56
CA TRP A 54 -1.20 -1.90 11.28
C TRP A 54 -2.34 -1.38 10.40
N ILE A 55 -3.45 -2.12 10.29
CA ILE A 55 -4.64 -1.66 9.56
C ILE A 55 -5.15 -0.34 10.14
N ASP A 56 -5.25 -0.23 11.46
CA ASP A 56 -5.73 0.99 12.12
C ASP A 56 -4.76 2.16 11.93
N SER A 57 -3.46 1.89 11.91
CA SER A 57 -2.44 2.90 11.59
C SER A 57 -2.52 3.39 10.15
N VAL A 58 -2.71 2.48 9.19
CA VAL A 58 -2.91 2.83 7.77
C VAL A 58 -4.19 3.63 7.59
N ARG A 59 -5.30 3.21 8.22
CA ARG A 59 -6.57 3.95 8.19
C ARG A 59 -6.42 5.36 8.74
N ARG A 60 -5.69 5.51 9.86
CA ARG A 60 -5.41 6.82 10.45
C ARG A 60 -4.60 7.69 9.50
N ALA A 61 -3.53 7.15 8.90
CA ALA A 61 -2.72 7.90 7.94
C ALA A 61 -3.54 8.36 6.73
N LEU A 62 -4.37 7.47 6.17
CA LEU A 62 -5.24 7.81 5.04
C LEU A 62 -6.38 8.78 5.42
N SER A 63 -6.86 8.75 6.67
CA SER A 63 -7.82 9.75 7.17
C SER A 63 -7.16 11.09 7.50
N ASP A 64 -5.86 11.07 7.85
CA ASP A 64 -5.06 12.27 8.09
C ASP A 64 -4.50 12.86 6.77
N GLU A 65 -4.58 12.17 5.63
CA GLU A 65 -4.31 12.78 4.31
C GLU A 65 -5.34 13.86 3.94
N ASP A 66 -6.52 13.90 4.58
CA ASP A 66 -7.42 15.07 4.56
C ASP A 66 -6.89 16.24 5.44
N ALA A 67 -5.92 16.00 6.33
CA ALA A 67 -5.34 16.97 7.27
C ALA A 67 -3.91 17.44 6.90
N ASP A 68 -3.14 16.65 6.13
CA ASP A 68 -1.71 16.87 5.88
C ASP A 68 -1.36 17.64 4.58
N GLN A 69 -2.29 18.42 4.02
CA GLN A 69 -1.91 19.51 3.10
C GLN A 69 -1.36 20.75 3.83
N ALA A 70 -1.33 20.77 5.16
CA ALA A 70 -0.83 21.91 5.94
C ALA A 70 0.71 22.02 6.00
N TRP A 71 1.46 20.91 5.89
CA TRP A 71 2.92 20.89 6.06
C TRP A 71 3.71 21.00 4.75
N LEU A 72 3.03 20.98 3.60
CA LEU A 72 3.63 21.17 2.27
C LEU A 72 3.73 22.66 1.85
N HIS A 73 3.39 23.59 2.75
CA HIS A 73 3.32 25.03 2.49
C HIS A 73 4.23 25.92 3.35
N ASP A 74 5.18 25.36 4.13
CA ASP A 74 6.22 26.13 4.84
C ASP A 74 7.63 25.87 4.29
#